data_AF-A0A443P2M0-F1
#
_entry.id   AF-A0A443P2M0-F1
#
_cell.length_a   1.000
_cell.length_b   1.000
_cell.length_c   1.000
_cell.angle_alpha   90.00
_cell.angle_beta   90.00
_cell.angle_gamma   90.00
#
_symmetry.space_group_name_H-M   'P 1'
#
loop_
_entity.id
_entity.type
_entity.pdbx_description
1 polymer ?
#
loop_
_entity_poly.entity_id
_entity_poly.type
_entity_poly.pdbx_seq_one_letter_code
_entity_poly.pdbx_strand_id
1 'polypeptide(L)'
;MLVKFPRWKKMTLLNDLVDRACIGEEIEVTRIYTNNLDSSLNMKIGSPVFSPVFEANYDLSSAYKLSEEDMAEIKKLAEDNRIDKRLSCVLNQICRL
;
A
#
# COMPACT_ATOMS: atom_id res chain seq x y z
N MET A 1 21.83 9.66 -22.03
CA MET A 1 20.54 9.12 -21.53
C MET A 1 20.81 8.55 -20.15
N LEU A 2 20.41 9.23 -19.07
CA LEU A 2 20.67 8.77 -17.69
C LEU A 2 19.49 7.88 -17.25
N VAL A 3 19.72 6.56 -17.20
CA VAL A 3 18.75 5.61 -16.63
C VAL A 3 18.82 5.72 -15.10
N LYS A 4 17.66 5.95 -14.47
CA LYS A 4 17.54 6.04 -13.01
C LYS A 4 17.38 4.63 -12.44
N PHE A 5 18.32 4.22 -11.59
CA PHE A 5 18.22 2.93 -10.90
C PHE A 5 17.12 2.96 -9.82
N PRO A 6 16.33 1.88 -9.68
CA PRO A 6 15.34 1.77 -8.63
C PRO A 6 16.03 1.75 -7.26
N ARG A 7 15.45 2.48 -6.30
CA ARG A 7 15.94 2.55 -4.93
C ARG A 7 15.08 1.64 -4.07
N TRP A 8 15.71 0.73 -3.35
CA TRP A 8 15.05 -0.12 -2.38
C TRP A 8 15.39 0.34 -0.95
N LYS A 9 14.52 -0.01 -0.01
CA LYS A 9 14.71 0.21 1.43
C LYS A 9 14.29 -1.04 2.18
N LYS A 10 15.00 -1.39 3.25
CA LYS A 10 14.61 -2.47 4.16
C LYS A 10 13.49 -2.00 5.06
N MET A 11 12.52 -2.86 5.31
CA MET A 11 11.39 -2.59 6.19
C MET A 11 11.12 -3.82 7.05
N THR A 12 10.75 -3.59 8.31
CA THR A 12 10.42 -4.66 9.25
C THR A 12 8.92 -4.63 9.52
N LEU A 13 8.27 -5.77 9.30
CA LEU A 13 6.88 -6.02 9.65
C LEU A 13 6.85 -6.58 11.09
N LEU A 14 5.90 -6.09 11.90
CA LEU A 14 5.73 -6.52 13.29
C LEU A 14 4.33 -7.11 13.47
N ASN A 15 4.19 -8.03 14.43
CA ASN A 15 2.93 -8.63 14.88
C ASN A 15 2.09 -9.21 13.72
N ASP A 16 0.81 -8.83 13.62
CA ASP A 16 -0.17 -9.37 12.67
C ASP A 16 0.05 -8.93 11.21
N LEU A 17 1.16 -8.24 10.94
CA LEU A 17 1.57 -7.82 9.60
C LEU A 17 2.52 -8.81 8.95
N VAL A 18 3.09 -9.72 9.75
CA VAL A 18 3.84 -10.86 9.26
C VAL A 18 2.87 -11.73 8.44
N ASP A 19 3.28 -12.15 7.24
CA ASP A 19 2.51 -12.94 6.26
C ASP A 19 1.46 -12.19 5.41
N ARG A 20 1.31 -10.86 5.51
CA ARG A 20 0.37 -10.13 4.64
C ARG A 20 0.88 -9.78 3.25
N ALA A 21 2.19 -9.84 3.02
CA ALA A 21 2.78 -9.40 1.76
C ALA A 21 3.25 -10.61 0.94
N CYS A 22 2.73 -10.75 -0.28
CA CYS A 22 3.25 -11.70 -1.25
C CYS A 22 4.35 -11.10 -2.12
N ILE A 23 5.28 -11.92 -2.58
CA ILE A 23 6.35 -11.48 -3.48
C ILE A 23 5.73 -11.04 -4.81
N GLY A 24 6.05 -9.81 -5.25
CA GLY A 24 5.55 -9.24 -6.51
C GLY A 24 4.23 -8.50 -6.39
N GLU A 25 3.66 -8.41 -5.18
CA GLU A 25 2.47 -7.60 -4.89
C GLU A 25 2.82 -6.12 -4.75
N GLU A 26 1.95 -5.25 -5.26
CA GLU A 26 2.03 -3.82 -5.00
C GLU A 26 1.41 -3.52 -3.62
N ILE A 27 2.20 -2.93 -2.73
CA ILE A 27 1.81 -2.66 -1.35
C ILE A 27 1.96 -1.18 -1.01
N GLU A 28 0.96 -0.61 -0.35
CA GLU A 28 1.01 0.75 0.19
C GLU A 28 1.15 0.73 1.73
N VAL A 29 2.34 1.05 2.24
CA VAL A 29 2.59 0.91 3.68
C VAL A 29 2.91 2.25 4.33
N THR A 30 2.12 2.60 5.35
CA THR A 30 2.48 3.68 6.28
C THR A 30 3.55 3.19 7.24
N ARG A 31 4.57 4.01 7.50
CA ARG A 31 5.71 3.62 8.33
C ARG A 31 6.16 4.72 9.26
N ILE A 32 6.72 4.32 10.39
CA ILE A 32 7.39 5.23 11.32
C ILE A 32 8.88 5.25 10.94
N TYR A 33 9.43 6.46 10.78
CA TYR A 33 10.86 6.66 10.51
C TYR A 33 11.61 6.81 11.83
N THR A 34 12.49 5.85 12.11
CA THR A 34 13.42 5.93 13.22
C THR A 34 14.85 5.85 12.68
N ASN A 35 15.74 6.63 13.25
CA ASN A 35 17.13 6.67 12.82
C ASN A 35 18.02 6.17 13.94
N ASN A 36 18.70 5.05 13.69
CA ASN A 36 19.64 4.49 14.64
C ASN A 36 21.06 4.96 14.29
N LEU A 37 21.78 5.41 15.31
CA LEU A 37 23.18 5.79 15.22
C LEU A 37 24.05 4.54 15.37
N ASP A 38 24.67 4.09 14.28
CA ASP A 38 25.59 2.95 14.32
C ASP A 38 27.01 3.40 14.67
N SER A 39 27.37 3.32 15.96
CA SER A 39 28.69 3.71 16.46
C SER A 39 29.84 2.94 15.77
N SER A 40 29.59 1.70 15.35
CA SER A 40 30.57 0.83 14.70
C SER A 40 30.91 1.24 13.26
N LEU A 41 29.95 1.78 12.51
CA LEU A 41 30.16 2.31 11.16
C LEU A 41 30.80 3.70 11.22
N ASN A 42 30.43 4.49 12.23
CA ASN A 42 30.98 5.83 12.46
C ASN A 42 32.49 5.78 12.73
N MET A 43 32.97 4.79 13.47
CA MET A 43 34.39 4.60 13.75
C MET A 43 35.22 4.24 12.51
N LYS A 44 34.61 3.62 11.49
CA LYS A 44 35.31 3.20 10.26
C LYS A 44 35.27 4.25 9.15
N ILE A 45 34.23 5.07 9.10
CA ILE A 45 33.97 6.01 8.00
C ILE A 45 34.26 7.47 8.40
N GLY A 46 34.41 7.76 9.70
CA GLY A 46 34.78 9.10 10.20
C GLY A 46 33.67 10.14 10.08
N SER A 47 32.45 9.72 9.73
CA SER A 47 31.26 10.56 9.59
C SER A 47 30.08 9.85 10.27
N PRO A 48 29.12 10.58 10.86
CA PRO A 48 27.89 9.98 11.38
C PRO A 48 27.10 9.34 10.23
N VAL A 49 27.13 8.02 10.19
CA VAL A 49 26.30 7.18 9.33
C VAL A 49 25.03 6.85 10.12
N PHE A 50 23.92 7.19 9.49
CA PHE A 50 22.58 7.00 10.02
C PHE A 50 21.93 5.84 9.29
N SER A 51 21.51 4.83 10.03
CA SER A 51 20.81 3.67 9.49
C SER A 51 19.31 3.85 9.69
N PRO A 52 18.55 4.16 8.63
CA PRO A 52 17.11 4.35 8.76
C PRO A 52 16.44 3.00 9.01
N VAL A 53 15.73 2.90 10.11
CA VAL A 53 14.86 1.79 10.45
C VAL A 53 13.43 2.20 10.16
N PHE A 54 12.75 1.36 9.39
CA PHE A 54 11.36 1.57 9.01
C PHE A 54 10.50 0.48 9.63
N GLU A 55 9.66 0.90 10.56
CA GLU A 55 8.65 0.03 11.19
C GLU A 55 7.32 0.24 10.48
N ALA A 56 6.72 -0.87 10.05
CA ALA A 56 5.42 -0.86 9.41
C ALA A 56 4.32 -0.53 10.43
N ASN A 57 3.51 0.49 10.14
CA ASN A 57 2.27 0.76 10.85
C ASN A 57 1.11 0.62 9.86
N TYR A 58 0.28 -0.39 10.05
CA TYR A 58 -0.70 -0.80 9.05
C TYR A 58 -2.04 -0.06 9.17
N ASP A 59 -2.54 0.42 8.04
CA ASP A 59 -3.94 0.18 7.64
C ASP A 59 -4.06 0.01 6.10
N LEU A 60 -3.53 -1.09 5.52
CA LEU A 60 -3.70 -1.41 4.09
C LEU A 60 -5.16 -1.78 3.70
N SER A 61 -6.12 -1.65 4.61
CA SER A 61 -7.50 -2.11 4.36
C SER A 61 -8.52 -1.00 4.17
N SER A 62 -8.16 0.26 4.34
CA SER A 62 -9.13 1.37 4.24
C SER A 62 -9.57 1.68 2.80
N ALA A 63 -8.80 1.31 1.78
CA ALA A 63 -9.18 1.55 0.39
C ALA A 63 -10.44 0.78 -0.05
N TYR A 64 -10.74 -0.36 0.60
CA TYR A 64 -11.88 -1.22 0.25
C TYR A 64 -12.88 -1.42 1.40
N LYS A 65 -12.74 -0.68 2.50
CA LYS A 65 -13.74 -0.70 3.59
C LYS A 65 -14.97 0.08 3.12
N LEU A 66 -15.94 -0.63 2.56
CA LEU A 66 -17.28 -0.10 2.32
C LEU A 66 -17.91 0.28 3.66
N SER A 67 -18.44 1.49 3.75
CA SER A 67 -19.27 1.90 4.89
C SER A 67 -20.57 1.10 4.91
N GLU A 68 -21.24 1.04 6.06
CA GLU A 68 -22.59 0.43 6.14
C GLU A 68 -23.59 1.14 5.21
N GLU A 69 -23.40 2.44 4.99
CA GLU A 69 -24.19 3.23 4.04
C GLU A 69 -23.96 2.79 2.59
N ASP A 70 -22.70 2.61 2.20
CA ASP A 70 -22.34 2.10 0.86
C ASP A 70 -22.93 0.70 0.63
N MET A 71 -22.89 -0.16 1.65
CA MET A 71 -23.48 -1.50 1.58
C MET A 71 -25.00 -1.47 1.41
N ALA A 72 -25.69 -0.52 2.05
CA ALA A 72 -27.13 -0.35 1.88
C ALA A 72 -27.49 0.16 0.48
N GLU A 73 -26.70 1.10 -0.05
CA GLU A 73 -26.90 1.63 -1.40
C GLU A 73 -26.64 0.56 -2.47
N ILE A 74 -25.58 -0.24 -2.32
CA ILE A 74 -25.29 -1.37 -3.22
C ILE A 74 -26.45 -2.36 -3.23
N LYS A 75 -27.04 -2.71 -2.08
CA LYS A 75 -28.20 -3.61 -2.01
C LYS A 75 -29.42 -3.03 -2.72
N LYS A 76 -29.70 -1.74 -2.53
CA LYS A 76 -30.80 -1.05 -3.21
C LYS A 76 -30.60 -1.04 -4.73
N LEU A 77 -29.37 -0.79 -5.19
CA LEU A 77 -29.02 -0.84 -6.61
C LEU A 77 -29.05 -2.26 -7.17
N ALA A 78 -28.82 -3.27 -6.34
CA ALA A 78 -28.88 -4.68 -6.72
C ALA A 78 -30.31 -5.23 -6.86
N GLU A 79 -31.32 -4.57 -6.28
CA GLU A 79 -32.73 -4.94 -6.46
C GLU A 79 -33.31 -4.48 -7.80
N ASP A 80 -32.68 -3.51 -8.48
CA ASP A 80 -33.14 -2.99 -9.76
C ASP A 80 -32.97 -4.05 -10.87
N ASN A 81 -34.04 -4.47 -11.53
CA ASN A 81 -34.01 -5.49 -12.60
C ASN A 81 -33.30 -5.06 -13.93
N ARG A 82 -32.53 -3.96 -13.91
CA ARG A 82 -31.81 -3.37 -15.07
C ARG A 82 -30.31 -3.21 -14.83
N ILE A 83 -29.75 -3.82 -13.78
CA ILE A 83 -28.32 -3.73 -13.43
C ILE A 83 -27.43 -4.14 -14.61
N ASP A 84 -27.82 -5.17 -15.35
CA ASP A 84 -27.06 -5.74 -16.47
C ASP A 84 -26.76 -4.68 -17.53
N LYS A 85 -27.76 -3.88 -17.90
CA LYS A 85 -27.61 -2.81 -18.89
C LYS A 85 -26.74 -1.68 -18.35
N ARG A 86 -26.91 -1.31 -17.07
CA ARG A 86 -26.10 -0.25 -16.43
C ARG A 86 -24.63 -0.65 -16.35
N LEU A 87 -24.33 -1.87 -15.90
CA LEU A 87 -22.97 -2.38 -15.81
C LEU A 87 -22.32 -2.51 -17.20
N SER A 88 -23.06 -3.01 -18.19
CA SER A 88 -22.57 -3.09 -19.57
C SER A 88 -22.26 -1.71 -20.17
N CYS A 89 -23.03 -0.68 -19.81
CA CYS A 89 -22.83 0.68 -20.29
C CYS A 89 -21.55 1.27 -19.69
N VAL A 90 -21.37 1.11 -18.38
CA VAL A 90 -20.19 1.59 -17.64
C VAL A 90 -18.91 0.89 -18.12
N LEU A 91 -18.93 -0.43 -18.26
CA LEU A 91 -17.78 -1.20 -18.75
C LEU A 91 -17.36 -0.78 -20.17
N ASN A 92 -18.33 -0.55 -21.06
CA ASN A 92 -18.05 -0.04 -22.41
C ASN A 92 -17.47 1.37 -22.42
N GLN A 93 -17.77 2.18 -21.40
CA GLN A 93 -17.27 3.55 -21.27
C GLN A 93 -15.82 3.57 -20.77
N ILE A 94 -15.45 2.63 -19.90
CA ILE A 94 -14.09 2.46 -19.37
C ILE A 94 -13.17 1.82 -20.42
N CYS A 95 -13.62 0.78 -21.12
CA CYS A 95 -12.83 0.08 -22.14
C CYS A 95 -12.61 0.88 -23.45
N ARG A 96 -13.17 2.08 -23.57
CA ARG A 96 -12.94 2.98 -24.72
C ARG A 96 -11.85 4.03 -24.47
N LEU A 97 -11.25 4.04 -23.28
CA LEU A 97 -10.03 4.78 -22.94
C LEU A 97 -8.80 3.89 -23.16
#